data_AF-A0A2E6ZSN6-F1
#
_entry.id   AF-A0A2E6ZSN6-F1
#
_cell.length_a   1.000
_cell.length_b   1.000
_cell.length_c   1.000
_cell.angle_alpha   90.00
_cell.angle_beta   90.00
_cell.angle_gamma   90.00
#
_symmetry.space_group_name_H-M   'P 1'
#
loop_
_entity.id
_entity.type
_entity.pdbx_description
1 polymer ?
#
loop_
_entity_poly.entity_id
_entity_poly.type
_entity_poly.pdbx_seq_one_letter_code
_entity_poly.pdbx_strand_id
1 'polypeptide(L)'
;MQVFGNTAGLKANQIRQLERLFRRRIPADQLLTQELARQLTEISREVHRQVGVLVGRRGDVQHVMVGDAQSIKLPDWGRLRAGRGRLRGLRCLHTHLADEGLSQDDRSDLLLLRLDAMVTIGVGEDGLPTLAHTAALTPVTETGDGVELLDPRPPSQLDIDFELWIREREEALARATGAREIGGREKAILVSVTAGRNPTALEIHVEELRELARSAGVEIVDVVTQHRPRVDPKTVVGSGKLNDLVIRAFQSGINLVIVDQDMTPTQARNLAERMELRVIDRTQLILDIFAQHATTRDGKLQVELAQLKYLLPRLTQRADISLSRLAGGIGGRGPGETKLEVDRRRTRDRVTRLERELKKLGSQRQNRRQRRGRRDVPVLSIVGYTNAGKSTLIRALTRTHVHVADQMFATLDPVSRRLRFPREREVIITDTVGFIRDLPTDLVTAFRATLEELSDASLLLHVVDASAPDRERRIEAVRGVLQEIGISAQELLVFNQIDKLEKDEVDRLLRDHEGVAVSALRRTGLRALLHQAEQILWAGDGERREMVGGLTGLTAE
;
A
#
# COMPACT_ATOMS: atom_id res chain seq x y z
N MET A 1 31.02 21.28 -17.35
CA MET A 1 30.67 21.31 -15.92
C MET A 1 30.05 22.67 -15.65
N GLN A 2 28.77 22.72 -15.30
CA GLN A 2 28.03 23.96 -15.08
C GLN A 2 27.75 24.10 -13.58
N VAL A 3 27.91 25.31 -13.05
CA VAL A 3 27.58 25.64 -11.66
C VAL A 3 26.06 25.59 -11.47
N PHE A 4 25.61 24.93 -10.42
CA PHE A 4 24.19 24.79 -10.08
C PHE A 4 23.72 25.89 -9.14
N GLY A 5 22.44 26.30 -9.24
CA GLY A 5 21.82 27.24 -8.31
C GLY A 5 21.77 28.69 -8.81
N ASN A 6 21.79 29.64 -7.89
CA ASN A 6 21.59 31.05 -8.18
C ASN A 6 22.87 31.70 -8.73
N THR A 7 23.06 31.62 -10.05
CA THR A 7 24.17 32.29 -10.75
C THR A 7 23.79 33.66 -11.33
N ALA A 8 22.53 34.08 -11.19
CA ALA A 8 22.04 35.33 -11.75
C ALA A 8 22.73 36.53 -11.07
N GLY A 9 23.26 37.46 -11.87
CA GLY A 9 23.95 38.65 -11.38
C GLY A 9 25.42 38.47 -10.97
N LEU A 10 26.00 37.27 -11.12
CA LEU A 10 27.43 37.06 -10.88
C LEU A 10 28.29 37.58 -12.04
N LYS A 11 29.44 38.19 -11.71
CA LYS A 11 30.42 38.64 -12.70
C LYS A 11 31.11 37.45 -13.35
N ALA A 12 31.60 37.62 -14.59
CA ALA A 12 32.32 36.56 -15.32
C ALA A 12 33.60 36.05 -14.61
N ASN A 13 34.22 36.87 -13.74
CA ASN A 13 35.34 36.40 -12.90
C ASN A 13 34.86 35.47 -11.78
N GLN A 14 33.76 35.82 -11.11
CA GLN A 14 33.16 35.03 -10.03
C GLN A 14 32.67 33.67 -10.54
N ILE A 15 32.06 33.62 -11.72
CA ILE A 15 31.66 32.35 -12.37
C ILE A 15 32.90 31.49 -12.65
N ARG A 16 33.98 32.06 -13.17
CA ARG A 16 35.23 31.33 -13.43
C ARG A 16 35.88 30.81 -12.15
N GLN A 17 35.81 31.54 -11.02
CA GLN A 17 36.28 31.04 -9.73
C GLN A 17 35.48 29.82 -9.26
N LEU A 18 34.15 29.87 -9.38
CA LEU A 18 33.28 28.74 -9.06
C LEU A 18 33.56 27.53 -9.96
N GLU A 19 33.74 27.74 -11.27
CA GLU A 19 34.08 26.66 -12.20
C GLU A 19 35.44 26.00 -11.91
N ARG A 20 36.40 26.75 -11.32
CA ARG A 20 37.69 26.19 -10.90
C ARG A 20 37.54 25.18 -9.76
N LEU A 21 36.48 25.25 -8.95
CA LEU A 21 36.24 24.29 -7.87
C LEU A 21 36.05 22.87 -8.40
N PHE A 22 35.52 22.67 -9.60
CA PHE A 22 35.42 21.34 -10.23
C PHE A 22 36.77 20.65 -10.45
N ARG A 23 37.86 21.42 -10.52
CA ARG A 23 39.22 20.89 -10.71
C ARG A 23 39.90 20.54 -9.39
N ARG A 24 39.28 20.89 -8.25
CA ARG A 24 39.82 20.56 -6.93
C ARG A 24 39.60 19.09 -6.63
N ARG A 25 40.56 18.56 -5.89
CA ARG A 25 40.51 17.23 -5.30
C ARG A 25 40.96 17.34 -3.86
N ILE A 26 40.34 16.57 -3.00
CA ILE A 26 40.78 16.37 -1.62
C ILE A 26 41.15 14.89 -1.45
N PRO A 27 41.99 14.54 -0.46
CA PRO A 27 42.28 13.14 -0.17
C PRO A 27 41.00 12.35 0.13
N ALA A 28 40.96 11.07 -0.24
CA ALA A 28 39.78 10.22 -0.10
C ALA A 28 39.46 9.93 1.38
N ASP A 29 40.52 9.78 2.17
CA ASP A 29 40.56 9.57 3.62
C ASP A 29 40.19 10.82 4.43
N GLN A 30 40.10 12.00 3.83
CA GLN A 30 39.75 13.24 4.54
C GLN A 30 38.33 13.71 4.21
N LEU A 31 37.57 14.13 5.22
CA LEU A 31 36.22 14.69 5.05
C LEU A 31 36.26 16.07 4.35
N LEU A 32 37.13 16.96 4.83
CA LEU A 32 37.31 18.34 4.37
C LEU A 32 38.78 18.74 4.55
N THR A 33 39.36 19.43 3.57
CA THR A 33 40.70 20.03 3.68
C THR A 33 40.60 21.52 4.03
N GLN A 34 41.55 22.06 4.80
CA GLN A 34 41.66 23.49 5.08
C GLN A 34 41.73 24.34 3.80
N GLU A 35 42.43 23.88 2.74
CA GLU A 35 42.58 24.62 1.49
C GLU A 35 41.26 24.76 0.73
N LEU A 36 40.45 23.70 0.68
CA LEU A 36 39.13 23.74 0.06
C LEU A 36 38.18 24.60 0.90
N ALA A 37 38.19 24.46 2.23
CA ALA A 37 37.37 25.27 3.13
C ALA A 37 37.63 26.76 2.90
N ARG A 38 38.90 27.18 2.91
CA ARG A 38 39.29 28.56 2.65
C ARG A 38 38.82 29.06 1.29
N GLN A 39 38.94 28.27 0.24
CA GLN A 39 38.48 28.68 -1.09
C GLN A 39 36.96 28.85 -1.14
N LEU A 40 36.20 27.97 -0.50
CA LEU A 40 34.75 28.09 -0.44
C LEU A 40 34.35 29.37 0.30
N THR A 41 34.95 29.66 1.46
CA THR A 41 34.62 30.85 2.27
C THR A 41 35.03 32.15 1.60
N GLU A 42 36.21 32.21 0.97
CA GLU A 42 36.67 33.37 0.19
C GLU A 42 35.70 33.68 -0.96
N ILE A 43 35.33 32.67 -1.75
CA ILE A 43 34.40 32.85 -2.87
C ILE A 43 33.03 33.27 -2.33
N SER A 44 32.54 32.60 -1.28
CA SER A 44 31.23 32.88 -0.66
C SER A 44 31.13 34.33 -0.16
N ARG A 45 32.19 34.83 0.47
CA ARG A 45 32.30 36.23 0.92
C ARG A 45 32.30 37.20 -0.26
N GLU A 46 33.06 36.90 -1.33
CA GLU A 46 33.14 37.74 -2.54
C GLU A 46 31.80 37.85 -3.26
N VAL A 47 31.02 36.76 -3.33
CA VAL A 47 29.73 36.73 -4.03
C VAL A 47 28.54 37.06 -3.14
N HIS A 48 28.74 37.19 -1.81
CA HIS A 48 27.70 37.34 -0.80
C HIS A 48 26.58 36.28 -0.89
N ARG A 49 26.97 35.03 -1.17
CA ARG A 49 26.07 33.87 -1.28
C ARG A 49 26.74 32.64 -0.71
N GLN A 50 25.95 31.70 -0.23
CA GLN A 50 26.44 30.39 0.14
C GLN A 50 27.01 29.68 -1.10
N VAL A 51 28.17 29.05 -0.95
CA VAL A 51 28.85 28.29 -1.99
C VAL A 51 29.08 26.89 -1.46
N GLY A 52 28.75 25.89 -2.27
CA GLY A 52 28.87 24.50 -1.89
C GLY A 52 29.43 23.62 -2.98
N VAL A 53 29.94 22.47 -2.57
CA VAL A 53 30.45 21.42 -3.44
C VAL A 53 29.98 20.06 -2.97
N LEU A 54 29.70 19.17 -3.93
CA LEU A 54 29.53 17.75 -3.66
C LEU A 54 30.80 17.01 -4.06
N VAL A 55 31.36 16.29 -3.11
CA VAL A 55 32.61 15.56 -3.29
C VAL A 55 32.32 14.06 -3.26
N GLY A 56 32.83 13.33 -4.24
CA GLY A 56 32.74 11.87 -4.28
C GLY A 56 33.72 11.20 -3.31
N ARG A 57 33.53 9.89 -3.08
CA ARG A 57 34.46 9.09 -2.23
C ARG A 57 35.91 9.07 -2.72
N ARG A 58 36.16 9.35 -4.02
CA ARG A 58 37.53 9.47 -4.57
C ARG A 58 38.14 10.87 -4.36
N GLY A 59 37.41 11.75 -3.67
CA GLY A 59 37.84 13.12 -3.40
C GLY A 59 37.64 14.10 -4.54
N ASP A 60 37.02 13.69 -5.66
CA ASP A 60 36.71 14.56 -6.79
C ASP A 60 35.47 15.43 -6.55
N VAL A 61 35.56 16.72 -6.86
CA VAL A 61 34.41 17.63 -6.85
C VAL A 61 33.53 17.34 -8.05
N GLN A 62 32.37 16.73 -7.81
CA GLN A 62 31.42 16.35 -8.86
C GLN A 62 30.47 17.48 -9.21
N HIS A 63 30.10 18.30 -8.23
CA HIS A 63 29.18 19.43 -8.39
C HIS A 63 29.63 20.64 -7.61
N VAL A 64 29.36 21.81 -8.17
CA VAL A 64 29.55 23.12 -7.54
C VAL A 64 28.20 23.82 -7.55
N MET A 65 27.84 24.40 -6.40
CA MET A 65 26.53 24.95 -6.11
C MET A 65 26.68 26.37 -5.55
N VAL A 66 25.75 27.24 -5.91
CA VAL A 66 25.65 28.60 -5.37
C VAL A 66 24.22 28.86 -4.92
N GLY A 67 24.07 29.28 -3.68
CA GLY A 67 22.81 29.62 -3.05
C GLY A 67 22.49 31.10 -3.10
N ASP A 68 21.65 31.53 -2.19
CA ASP A 68 21.53 32.93 -1.76
C ASP A 68 22.30 33.13 -0.44
N ALA A 69 21.99 34.18 0.32
CA ALA A 69 22.68 34.45 1.57
C ALA A 69 22.30 33.46 2.70
N GLN A 70 21.12 32.86 2.64
CA GLN A 70 20.51 32.08 3.71
C GLN A 70 20.37 30.59 3.39
N SER A 71 20.30 30.23 2.11
CA SER A 71 20.03 28.88 1.67
C SER A 71 20.83 28.50 0.43
N ILE A 72 21.16 27.21 0.33
CA ILE A 72 21.72 26.60 -0.86
C ILE A 72 20.80 25.47 -1.32
N LYS A 73 20.56 25.38 -2.63
CA LYS A 73 19.75 24.29 -3.19
C LYS A 73 20.66 23.20 -3.70
N LEU A 74 20.44 21.98 -3.22
CA LEU A 74 21.06 20.79 -3.74
C LEU A 74 20.38 20.34 -5.05
N PRO A 75 21.13 19.77 -6.02
CA PRO A 75 20.53 19.27 -7.25
C PRO A 75 19.65 18.05 -6.98
N ASP A 76 18.50 17.98 -7.66
CA ASP A 76 17.65 16.79 -7.64
C ASP A 76 18.23 15.73 -8.59
N TRP A 77 18.79 14.67 -8.02
CA TRP A 77 19.55 13.68 -8.77
C TRP A 77 18.71 12.62 -9.48
N GLY A 78 17.40 12.56 -9.25
CA GLY A 78 16.59 11.45 -9.73
C GLY A 78 17.24 10.06 -9.53
N ARG A 79 16.99 9.16 -10.49
CA ARG A 79 17.12 7.68 -10.56
C ARG A 79 18.38 6.95 -10.04
N LEU A 80 19.32 7.58 -9.35
CA LEU A 80 20.45 6.89 -8.75
C LEU A 80 20.03 6.34 -7.39
N ARG A 81 19.80 5.03 -7.32
CA ARG A 81 19.54 4.34 -6.04
C ARG A 81 20.83 4.35 -5.23
N ALA A 82 20.79 4.86 -4.01
CA ALA A 82 21.65 4.27 -3.00
C ALA A 82 21.07 2.87 -2.75
N GLY A 83 21.91 1.83 -2.69
CA GLY A 83 21.40 0.49 -2.31
C GLY A 83 20.68 0.56 -0.96
N ARG A 84 19.78 -0.40 -0.67
CA ARG A 84 19.19 -0.52 0.68
C ARG A 84 20.32 -0.54 1.72
N GLY A 85 20.29 0.38 2.69
CA GLY A 85 21.33 0.53 3.71
C GLY A 85 22.65 1.17 3.25
N ARG A 86 22.79 1.56 1.99
CA ARG A 86 23.98 2.28 1.47
C ARG A 86 23.75 3.78 1.41
N LEU A 87 24.83 4.53 1.47
CA LEU A 87 24.83 5.99 1.32
C LEU A 87 25.14 6.36 -0.13
N ARG A 88 24.95 7.62 -0.48
CA ARG A 88 25.02 8.13 -1.86
C ARG A 88 26.41 8.03 -2.48
N GLY A 89 27.45 7.97 -1.66
CA GLY A 89 28.83 8.13 -2.11
C GLY A 89 29.24 9.59 -2.31
N LEU A 90 28.44 10.52 -1.79
CA LEU A 90 28.63 11.96 -1.93
C LEU A 90 28.57 12.62 -0.56
N ARG A 91 29.56 13.46 -0.25
CA ARG A 91 29.53 14.39 0.88
C ARG A 91 29.27 15.80 0.37
N CYS A 92 28.41 16.54 1.06
CA CYS A 92 28.12 17.94 0.77
C CYS A 92 28.92 18.84 1.70
N LEU A 93 29.65 19.78 1.12
CA LEU A 93 30.44 20.79 1.84
C LEU A 93 29.96 22.16 1.37
N HIS A 94 29.41 23.00 2.24
CA HIS A 94 28.97 24.35 1.87
C HIS A 94 29.22 25.39 2.95
N THR A 95 29.18 26.65 2.57
CA THR A 95 29.43 27.78 3.46
C THR A 95 28.16 28.35 4.05
N HIS A 96 28.23 28.82 5.29
CA HIS A 96 27.20 29.61 5.96
C HIS A 96 27.74 30.99 6.32
N LEU A 97 27.05 32.04 5.87
CA LEU A 97 27.49 33.43 6.03
C LEU A 97 27.25 33.99 7.43
N ALA A 98 26.35 33.40 8.22
CA ALA A 98 25.98 33.85 9.55
C ALA A 98 26.45 32.91 10.68
N ASP A 99 27.30 31.92 10.35
CA ASP A 99 27.90 30.95 11.29
C ASP A 99 26.89 30.26 12.24
N GLU A 100 25.70 29.95 11.73
CA GLU A 100 24.55 29.43 12.49
C GLU A 100 24.62 27.90 12.73
N GLY A 101 25.67 27.23 12.27
CA GLY A 101 25.78 25.77 12.27
C GLY A 101 25.01 25.10 11.13
N LEU A 102 24.43 23.92 11.39
CA LEU A 102 23.64 23.15 10.41
C LEU A 102 22.15 23.50 10.53
N SER A 103 21.54 23.94 9.43
CA SER A 103 20.13 24.26 9.36
C SER A 103 19.24 23.01 9.35
N GLN A 104 17.94 23.19 9.57
CA GLN A 104 16.96 22.10 9.43
C GLN A 104 16.87 21.59 7.98
N ASP A 105 17.05 22.49 7.00
CA ASP A 105 17.07 22.14 5.58
C ASP A 105 18.27 21.24 5.26
N ASP A 106 19.46 21.54 5.82
CA ASP A 106 20.66 20.73 5.63
C ASP A 106 20.49 19.29 6.16
N ARG A 107 19.84 19.15 7.32
CA ARG A 107 19.51 17.82 7.90
C ARG A 107 18.49 17.08 7.04
N SER A 108 17.48 17.79 6.55
CA SER A 108 16.46 17.22 5.67
C SER A 108 17.07 16.74 4.36
N ASP A 109 17.98 17.53 3.77
CA ASP A 109 18.67 17.17 2.54
C ASP A 109 19.66 16.01 2.74
N LEU A 110 20.37 15.96 3.88
CA LEU A 110 21.19 14.81 4.27
C LEU A 110 20.38 13.50 4.28
N LEU A 111 19.17 13.53 4.85
CA LEU A 111 18.24 12.39 4.92
C LEU A 111 17.66 12.04 3.55
N LEU A 112 17.08 13.02 2.84
CA LEU A 112 16.40 12.82 1.56
C LEU A 112 17.34 12.33 0.46
N LEU A 113 18.55 12.86 0.41
CA LEU A 113 19.56 12.50 -0.59
C LEU A 113 20.46 11.35 -0.13
N ARG A 114 20.33 10.92 1.13
CA ARG A 114 21.13 9.89 1.79
C ARG A 114 22.63 10.12 1.62
N LEU A 115 23.07 11.37 1.81
CA LEU A 115 24.47 11.77 1.64
C LEU A 115 25.37 11.06 2.66
N ASP A 116 26.64 10.88 2.28
CA ASP A 116 27.65 10.29 3.16
C ASP A 116 27.88 11.19 4.40
N ALA A 117 27.89 12.51 4.18
CA ALA A 117 27.98 13.54 5.21
C ALA A 117 27.48 14.90 4.69
N MET A 118 27.10 15.78 5.62
CA MET A 118 26.79 17.19 5.39
C MET A 118 27.70 18.04 6.26
N VAL A 119 28.42 18.99 5.66
CA VAL A 119 29.36 19.87 6.37
C VAL A 119 29.07 21.33 6.03
N THR A 120 28.71 22.12 7.03
CA THR A 120 28.62 23.58 6.91
C THR A 120 29.87 24.22 7.45
N ILE A 121 30.38 25.25 6.77
CA ILE A 121 31.60 25.99 7.15
C ILE A 121 31.21 27.44 7.38
N GLY A 122 31.42 27.95 8.59
CA GLY A 122 31.19 29.36 8.90
C GLY A 122 32.18 30.27 8.15
N VAL A 123 31.67 31.40 7.67
CA VAL A 123 32.46 32.42 6.95
C VAL A 123 32.76 33.57 7.91
N GLY A 124 34.03 33.75 8.27
CA GLY A 124 34.49 34.86 9.09
C GLY A 124 34.39 36.21 8.37
N GLU A 125 34.48 37.29 9.13
CA GLU A 125 34.44 38.66 8.57
C GLU A 125 35.59 38.94 7.60
N ASP A 126 36.73 38.28 7.83
CA ASP A 126 37.95 38.27 7.02
C ASP A 126 37.88 37.35 5.78
N GLY A 127 36.77 36.60 5.62
CA GLY A 127 36.57 35.62 4.56
C GLY A 127 37.25 34.26 4.83
N LEU A 128 37.90 34.08 5.98
CA LEU A 128 38.49 32.81 6.39
C LEU A 128 37.45 31.88 7.03
N PRO A 129 37.68 30.56 7.00
CA PRO A 129 36.76 29.61 7.60
C PRO A 129 36.84 29.64 9.13
N THR A 130 35.68 29.66 9.80
CA THR A 130 35.56 29.56 11.26
C THR A 130 35.40 28.09 11.69
N LEU A 131 34.22 27.71 12.19
CA LEU A 131 33.91 26.35 12.61
C LEU A 131 33.23 25.58 11.47
N ALA A 132 33.60 24.31 11.33
CA ALA A 132 32.90 23.38 10.48
C ALA A 132 32.00 22.48 11.32
N HIS A 133 30.71 22.46 10.99
CA HIS A 133 29.70 21.64 11.64
C HIS A 133 29.40 20.45 10.74
N THR A 134 29.51 19.23 11.29
CA THR A 134 29.36 18.00 10.51
C THR A 134 28.13 17.22 10.99
N ALA A 135 27.27 16.85 10.05
CA ALA A 135 26.13 15.97 10.25
C ALA A 135 26.24 14.74 9.37
N ALA A 136 25.71 13.63 9.87
CA ALA A 136 25.95 12.36 9.28
C ALA A 136 24.83 11.36 9.63
N LEU A 137 24.36 10.56 8.67
CA LEU A 137 23.28 9.59 8.93
C LEU A 137 23.69 8.48 9.89
N THR A 138 22.84 8.16 10.85
CA THR A 138 23.06 7.08 11.83
C THR A 138 21.81 6.18 11.88
N PRO A 139 21.93 4.90 12.27
CA PRO A 139 20.76 4.07 12.51
C PRO A 139 19.82 4.73 13.50
N VAL A 140 18.53 4.71 13.18
CA VAL A 140 17.54 5.31 14.07
C VAL A 140 17.38 4.46 15.32
N THR A 141 17.69 5.07 16.46
CA THR A 141 17.41 4.57 17.81
C THR A 141 16.09 5.17 18.32
N GLU A 142 15.57 4.70 19.45
CA GLU A 142 14.29 5.17 20.03
C GLU A 142 14.26 6.68 20.36
N THR A 143 15.43 7.33 20.49
CA THR A 143 15.57 8.73 20.91
C THR A 143 16.19 9.65 19.86
N GLY A 144 16.62 9.11 18.70
CA GLY A 144 17.34 9.86 17.67
C GLY A 144 16.50 10.10 16.42
N ASP A 145 16.74 11.21 15.72
CA ASP A 145 16.11 11.55 14.44
C ASP A 145 16.82 10.93 13.21
N GLY A 146 17.77 10.01 13.46
CA GLY A 146 18.58 9.35 12.44
C GLY A 146 19.74 10.21 11.92
N VAL A 147 20.01 11.36 12.54
CA VAL A 147 21.14 12.24 12.23
C VAL A 147 22.04 12.36 13.46
N GLU A 148 23.31 12.07 13.27
CA GLU A 148 24.37 12.32 14.25
C GLU A 148 25.03 13.66 13.92
N LEU A 149 25.15 14.52 14.94
CA LEU A 149 25.90 15.77 14.87
C LEU A 149 27.23 15.59 15.57
N LEU A 150 28.32 15.93 14.89
CA LEU A 150 29.66 15.91 15.46
C LEU A 150 29.97 17.27 16.07
N ASP A 151 30.87 17.29 17.05
CA ASP A 151 31.32 18.54 17.66
C ASP A 151 31.89 19.50 16.60
N PRO A 152 31.53 20.79 16.62
CA PRO A 152 32.06 21.77 15.69
C PRO A 152 33.57 21.91 15.87
N ARG A 153 34.32 21.82 14.77
CA ARG A 153 35.79 21.94 14.78
C ARG A 153 36.28 22.84 13.65
N PRO A 154 37.38 23.57 13.82
CA PRO A 154 38.05 24.24 12.71
C PRO A 154 38.42 23.23 11.60
N PRO A 155 38.38 23.59 10.31
CA PRO A 155 38.71 22.65 9.23
C PRO A 155 40.11 22.04 9.31
N SER A 156 41.07 22.71 9.93
CA SER A 156 42.41 22.20 10.19
C SER A 156 42.49 21.10 11.26
N GLN A 157 41.45 20.96 12.08
CA GLN A 157 41.37 20.01 13.21
C GLN A 157 40.33 18.90 12.96
N LEU A 158 39.76 18.83 11.75
CA LEU A 158 38.87 17.75 11.31
C LEU A 158 39.69 16.53 10.85
N ASP A 159 40.36 15.90 11.81
CA ASP A 159 41.13 14.66 11.61
C ASP A 159 40.21 13.44 11.78
N ILE A 160 39.46 13.13 10.72
CA ILE A 160 38.58 11.97 10.63
C ILE A 160 39.04 11.14 9.44
N ASP A 161 39.41 9.87 9.67
CA ASP A 161 39.58 8.88 8.60
C ASP A 161 38.20 8.60 7.99
N PHE A 162 37.89 9.35 6.94
CA PHE A 162 36.59 9.35 6.30
C PHE A 162 36.25 8.00 5.67
N GLU A 163 37.25 7.28 5.14
CA GLU A 163 37.03 5.97 4.53
C GLU A 163 36.62 4.92 5.56
N LEU A 164 37.31 4.90 6.71
CA LEU A 164 36.94 4.01 7.82
C LEU A 164 35.59 4.41 8.41
N TRP A 165 35.42 5.70 8.71
CA TRP A 165 34.23 6.24 9.33
C TRP A 165 32.97 5.95 8.51
N ILE A 166 33.00 6.22 7.19
CA ILE A 166 31.83 5.95 6.33
C ILE A 166 31.50 4.46 6.23
N ARG A 167 32.52 3.59 6.22
CA ARG A 167 32.33 2.14 6.17
C ARG A 167 31.60 1.64 7.41
N GLU A 168 32.05 2.05 8.60
CA GLU A 168 31.42 1.67 9.87
C GLU A 168 29.95 2.11 9.94
N ARG A 169 29.65 3.29 9.38
CA ARG A 169 28.30 3.86 9.34
C ARG A 169 27.40 3.13 8.33
N GLU A 170 27.89 2.81 7.14
CA GLU A 170 27.16 1.97 6.19
C GLU A 170 26.89 0.58 6.76
N GLU A 171 27.86 -0.03 7.45
CA GLU A 171 27.66 -1.31 8.13
C GLU A 171 26.60 -1.22 9.22
N ALA A 172 26.62 -0.15 10.03
CA ALA A 172 25.62 0.08 11.07
C ALA A 172 24.20 0.25 10.48
N LEU A 173 24.06 1.05 9.41
CA LEU A 173 22.79 1.25 8.69
C LEU A 173 22.30 -0.04 8.04
N ALA A 174 23.20 -0.82 7.43
CA ALA A 174 22.89 -2.11 6.82
C ALA A 174 22.42 -3.13 7.88
N ARG A 175 23.11 -3.21 9.03
CA ARG A 175 22.71 -4.07 10.16
C ARG A 175 21.32 -3.70 10.69
N ALA A 176 21.05 -2.42 10.90
CA ALA A 176 19.75 -1.96 11.37
C ALA A 176 18.63 -2.26 10.38
N THR A 177 18.92 -2.20 9.07
CA THR A 177 17.96 -2.56 8.03
C THR A 177 17.72 -4.08 7.97
N GLY A 178 18.78 -4.89 8.04
CA GLY A 178 18.70 -6.35 7.95
C GLY A 178 18.11 -7.04 9.18
N ALA A 179 18.42 -6.56 10.39
CA ALA A 179 17.82 -7.08 11.62
C ALA A 179 16.29 -6.88 11.65
N ARG A 180 15.78 -5.83 11.00
CA ARG A 180 14.34 -5.58 10.84
C ARG A 180 13.65 -6.54 9.87
N GLU A 181 14.37 -7.18 8.95
CA GLU A 181 13.80 -8.15 7.99
C GLU A 181 13.70 -9.59 8.57
N ILE A 182 14.53 -9.95 9.55
CA ILE A 182 14.70 -11.35 9.99
C ILE A 182 13.75 -11.75 11.15
N GLY A 183 13.07 -10.80 11.82
CA GLY A 183 12.35 -11.11 13.07
C GLY A 183 11.01 -10.40 13.36
N GLY A 184 10.44 -9.62 12.44
CA GLY A 184 9.23 -8.81 12.74
C GLY A 184 8.16 -8.79 11.66
N ARG A 185 6.93 -8.44 12.04
CA ARG A 185 5.84 -8.07 11.11
C ARG A 185 6.32 -6.90 10.24
N GLU A 186 5.93 -6.87 8.95
CA GLU A 186 6.26 -5.74 8.07
C GLU A 186 5.74 -4.43 8.69
N LYS A 187 6.58 -3.40 8.78
CA LYS A 187 6.23 -2.11 9.36
C LYS A 187 5.87 -1.13 8.25
N ALA A 188 4.65 -0.60 8.29
CA ALA A 188 4.11 0.24 7.23
C ALA A 188 3.66 1.62 7.69
N ILE A 189 3.81 2.60 6.79
CA ILE A 189 3.01 3.82 6.78
C ILE A 189 1.83 3.62 5.84
N LEU A 190 0.64 4.03 6.29
CA LEU A 190 -0.53 4.15 5.42
C LEU A 190 -0.59 5.56 4.83
N VAL A 191 -0.88 5.67 3.54
CA VAL A 191 -1.04 6.94 2.84
C VAL A 191 -2.42 7.00 2.20
N SER A 192 -3.14 8.10 2.46
CA SER A 192 -4.42 8.34 1.79
C SER A 192 -4.61 9.79 1.38
N VAL A 193 -5.08 10.02 0.16
CA VAL A 193 -5.39 11.33 -0.40
C VAL A 193 -6.91 11.50 -0.50
N THR A 194 -7.46 12.67 -0.15
CA THR A 194 -8.91 12.89 -0.26
C THR A 194 -9.43 12.72 -1.68
N ALA A 195 -8.69 13.18 -2.68
CA ALA A 195 -9.05 13.07 -4.10
C ALA A 195 -10.49 13.53 -4.39
N GLY A 196 -10.93 14.61 -3.72
CA GLY A 196 -12.29 15.15 -3.83
C GLY A 196 -13.32 14.56 -2.87
N ARG A 197 -12.97 13.53 -2.09
CA ARG A 197 -13.81 13.00 -1.00
C ARG A 197 -13.90 14.00 0.16
N ASN A 198 -15.04 13.97 0.87
CA ASN A 198 -15.19 14.73 2.11
C ASN A 198 -14.35 14.12 3.26
N PRO A 199 -14.07 14.86 4.34
CA PRO A 199 -13.23 14.37 5.45
C PRO A 199 -13.76 13.10 6.11
N THR A 200 -15.08 13.00 6.35
CA THR A 200 -15.70 11.82 6.96
C THR A 200 -15.51 10.56 6.12
N ALA A 201 -15.64 10.67 4.79
CA ALA A 201 -15.37 9.55 3.88
C ALA A 201 -13.89 9.15 3.90
N LEU A 202 -12.97 10.12 4.00
CA LEU A 202 -11.53 9.80 4.13
C LEU A 202 -11.26 8.98 5.40
N GLU A 203 -11.81 9.38 6.54
CA GLU A 203 -11.63 8.66 7.81
C GLU A 203 -12.12 7.22 7.71
N ILE A 204 -13.29 7.02 7.11
CA ILE A 204 -13.87 5.70 6.87
C ILE A 204 -12.96 4.84 5.96
N HIS A 205 -12.38 5.42 4.91
CA HIS A 205 -11.43 4.73 4.02
C HIS A 205 -10.12 4.37 4.74
N VAL A 206 -9.61 5.29 5.57
CA VAL A 206 -8.39 5.07 6.35
C VAL A 206 -8.59 3.94 7.35
N GLU A 207 -9.74 3.88 8.05
CA GLU A 207 -10.01 2.80 9.00
C GLU A 207 -10.14 1.45 8.30
N GLU A 208 -10.81 1.42 7.15
CA GLU A 208 -10.86 0.23 6.30
C GLU A 208 -9.47 -0.21 5.83
N LEU A 209 -8.60 0.72 5.44
CA LEU A 209 -7.22 0.41 5.07
C LEU A 209 -6.41 -0.13 6.25
N ARG A 210 -6.63 0.37 7.46
CA ARG A 210 -6.01 -0.16 8.68
C ARG A 210 -6.44 -1.61 8.93
N GLU A 211 -7.72 -1.90 8.81
CA GLU A 211 -8.24 -3.27 8.95
C GLU A 211 -7.67 -4.21 7.88
N LEU A 212 -7.52 -3.76 6.64
CA LEU A 212 -6.85 -4.53 5.58
C LEU A 212 -5.39 -4.82 5.93
N ALA A 213 -4.62 -3.81 6.31
CA ALA A 213 -3.21 -3.98 6.66
C ALA A 213 -3.02 -4.91 7.87
N ARG A 214 -3.88 -4.78 8.91
CA ARG A 214 -3.91 -5.72 10.04
C ARG A 214 -4.19 -7.16 9.59
N SER A 215 -5.14 -7.34 8.66
CA SER A 215 -5.50 -8.66 8.12
C SER A 215 -4.36 -9.30 7.31
N ALA A 216 -3.54 -8.48 6.65
CA ALA A 216 -2.33 -8.93 5.96
C ALA A 216 -1.14 -9.24 6.90
N GLY A 217 -1.28 -8.98 8.21
CA GLY A 217 -0.21 -9.16 9.19
C GLY A 217 0.81 -8.02 9.24
N VAL A 218 0.46 -6.84 8.71
CA VAL A 218 1.32 -5.65 8.67
C VAL A 218 1.12 -4.81 9.94
N GLU A 219 2.22 -4.41 10.56
CA GLU A 219 2.26 -3.46 11.68
C GLU A 219 2.20 -2.02 11.14
N ILE A 220 1.15 -1.30 11.50
CA ILE A 220 0.96 0.09 11.07
C ILE A 220 1.66 1.00 12.08
N VAL A 221 2.66 1.75 11.62
CA VAL A 221 3.46 2.65 12.45
C VAL A 221 2.93 4.08 12.44
N ASP A 222 2.48 4.56 11.27
CA ASP A 222 1.92 5.91 11.12
C ASP A 222 0.90 5.95 9.97
N VAL A 223 0.01 6.95 10.00
CA VAL A 223 -0.99 7.20 8.97
C VAL A 223 -0.88 8.63 8.49
N VAL A 224 -0.63 8.78 7.20
CA VAL A 224 -0.41 10.06 6.55
C VAL A 224 -1.55 10.36 5.59
N THR A 225 -2.29 11.42 5.89
CA THR A 225 -3.35 11.91 5.01
C THR A 225 -2.93 13.20 4.29
N GLN A 226 -3.44 13.39 3.07
CA GLN A 226 -3.26 14.65 2.33
C GLN A 226 -4.58 15.11 1.72
N HIS A 227 -4.97 16.35 2.02
CA HIS A 227 -6.14 16.96 1.38
C HIS A 227 -5.77 17.49 0.00
N ARG A 228 -6.33 16.89 -1.07
CA ARG A 228 -6.20 17.35 -2.45
C ARG A 228 -7.47 17.08 -3.25
N PRO A 229 -7.84 17.94 -4.21
CA PRO A 229 -8.99 17.69 -5.08
C PRO A 229 -8.75 16.50 -6.03
N ARG A 230 -7.51 16.23 -6.42
CA ARG A 230 -7.11 15.07 -7.24
C ARG A 230 -5.75 14.55 -6.77
N VAL A 231 -5.54 13.25 -6.96
CA VAL A 231 -4.23 12.61 -6.75
C VAL A 231 -3.19 13.22 -7.68
N ASP A 232 -1.94 13.23 -7.23
CA ASP A 232 -0.82 13.63 -8.07
C ASP A 232 -0.61 12.63 -9.22
N PRO A 233 -0.54 13.08 -10.48
CA PRO A 233 -0.38 12.17 -11.61
C PRO A 233 0.98 11.48 -11.63
N LYS A 234 2.00 12.01 -10.92
CA LYS A 234 3.34 11.42 -10.87
C LYS A 234 3.55 10.53 -9.65
N THR A 235 3.05 10.91 -8.47
CA THR A 235 3.41 10.22 -7.20
C THR A 235 2.24 9.99 -6.24
N VAL A 236 0.99 10.23 -6.67
CA VAL A 236 -0.25 10.23 -5.84
C VAL A 236 -0.29 11.35 -4.79
N VAL A 237 0.81 11.58 -4.08
CA VAL A 237 0.99 12.66 -3.09
C VAL A 237 1.74 13.87 -3.67
N GLY A 238 1.71 15.00 -2.96
CA GLY A 238 2.49 16.20 -3.35
C GLY A 238 3.98 16.04 -3.05
N SER A 239 4.83 16.79 -3.75
CA SER A 239 6.30 16.73 -3.57
C SER A 239 6.75 17.01 -2.13
N GLY A 240 6.20 18.03 -1.48
CA GLY A 240 6.51 18.31 -0.06
C GLY A 240 6.10 17.15 0.85
N LYS A 241 4.91 16.58 0.62
CA LYS A 241 4.41 15.45 1.41
C LYS A 241 5.19 14.16 1.15
N LEU A 242 5.70 13.99 -0.07
CA LEU A 242 6.61 12.90 -0.41
C LEU A 242 7.93 13.03 0.34
N ASN A 243 8.50 14.22 0.44
CA ASN A 243 9.71 14.44 1.23
C ASN A 243 9.47 14.14 2.73
N ASP A 244 8.35 14.62 3.28
CA ASP A 244 7.94 14.27 4.66
C ASP A 244 7.84 12.75 4.86
N LEU A 245 7.27 12.04 3.89
CA LEU A 245 7.12 10.59 3.93
C LEU A 245 8.47 9.87 3.91
N VAL A 246 9.44 10.33 3.12
CA VAL A 246 10.80 9.76 3.08
C VAL A 246 11.48 9.93 4.44
N ILE A 247 11.41 11.13 5.01
CA ILE A 247 12.00 11.44 6.32
C ILE A 247 11.36 10.57 7.41
N ARG A 248 10.02 10.54 7.48
CA ARG A 248 9.28 9.70 8.46
C ARG A 248 9.58 8.22 8.29
N ALA A 249 9.66 7.73 7.06
CA ALA A 249 9.92 6.32 6.83
C ALA A 249 11.34 5.91 7.26
N PHE A 250 12.33 6.78 7.03
CA PHE A 250 13.69 6.58 7.53
C PHE A 250 13.72 6.55 9.06
N GLN A 251 13.15 7.58 9.70
CA GLN A 251 13.10 7.75 11.15
C GLN A 251 12.37 6.60 11.84
N SER A 252 11.18 6.23 11.37
CA SER A 252 10.39 5.17 12.00
C SER A 252 10.81 3.76 11.60
N GLY A 253 11.88 3.62 10.79
CA GLY A 253 12.40 2.32 10.36
C GLY A 253 11.42 1.49 9.53
N ILE A 254 10.61 2.16 8.73
CA ILE A 254 9.53 1.58 7.94
C ILE A 254 10.09 0.99 6.65
N ASN A 255 9.57 -0.17 6.25
CA ASN A 255 10.01 -0.88 5.05
C ASN A 255 8.92 -1.04 3.97
N LEU A 256 7.68 -0.71 4.31
CA LEU A 256 6.51 -0.80 3.44
C LEU A 256 5.70 0.52 3.45
N VAL A 257 5.23 0.94 2.29
CA VAL A 257 4.27 2.03 2.15
C VAL A 257 3.02 1.48 1.48
N ILE A 258 1.87 1.68 2.12
CA ILE A 258 0.57 1.24 1.62
C ILE A 258 -0.24 2.45 1.25
N VAL A 259 -0.64 2.54 -0.03
CA VAL A 259 -1.44 3.66 -0.56
C VAL A 259 -2.89 3.23 -0.73
N ASP A 260 -3.86 3.97 -0.16
CA ASP A 260 -5.30 3.66 -0.28
C ASP A 260 -5.78 3.70 -1.75
N GLN A 261 -5.25 4.64 -2.53
CA GLN A 261 -5.65 4.80 -3.93
C GLN A 261 -4.93 3.80 -4.84
N ASP A 262 -5.67 3.29 -5.83
CA ASP A 262 -5.06 2.50 -6.90
C ASP A 262 -4.08 3.35 -7.70
N MET A 263 -2.90 2.79 -7.94
CA MET A 263 -1.81 3.50 -8.58
C MET A 263 -1.61 3.01 -10.00
N THR A 264 -1.40 3.93 -10.95
CA THR A 264 -0.83 3.57 -12.25
C THR A 264 0.58 2.98 -12.08
N PRO A 265 1.07 2.17 -13.05
CA PRO A 265 2.43 1.66 -13.02
C PRO A 265 3.49 2.76 -12.82
N THR A 266 3.30 3.92 -13.47
CA THR A 266 4.18 5.07 -13.38
C THR A 266 4.20 5.68 -11.98
N GLN A 267 3.02 5.85 -11.36
CA GLN A 267 2.93 6.37 -10.00
C GLN A 267 3.62 5.45 -8.98
N ALA A 268 3.31 4.15 -9.04
CA ALA A 268 3.92 3.16 -8.15
C ALA A 268 5.44 3.12 -8.30
N ARG A 269 5.95 3.22 -9.54
CA ARG A 269 7.38 3.29 -9.85
C ARG A 269 8.02 4.55 -9.26
N ASN A 270 7.48 5.72 -9.55
CA ASN A 270 8.05 6.98 -9.08
C ASN A 270 8.07 7.07 -7.55
N LEU A 271 6.99 6.61 -6.90
CA LEU A 271 6.91 6.59 -5.45
C LEU A 271 7.93 5.62 -4.84
N ALA A 272 8.02 4.39 -5.37
CA ALA A 272 9.02 3.41 -4.91
C ALA A 272 10.47 3.86 -5.17
N GLU A 273 10.73 4.56 -6.28
CA GLU A 273 12.06 5.11 -6.59
C GLU A 273 12.44 6.24 -5.65
N ARG A 274 11.51 7.15 -5.36
CA ARG A 274 11.75 8.29 -4.46
C ARG A 274 11.91 7.88 -3.01
N MET A 275 11.14 6.88 -2.59
CA MET A 275 11.20 6.39 -1.21
C MET A 275 12.29 5.33 -0.98
N GLU A 276 12.81 4.71 -2.04
CA GLU A 276 13.70 3.54 -1.95
C GLU A 276 13.10 2.37 -1.13
N LEU A 277 11.78 2.32 -0.99
CA LEU A 277 11.02 1.33 -0.21
C LEU A 277 10.06 0.51 -1.08
N ARG A 278 9.54 -0.59 -0.53
CA ARG A 278 8.44 -1.32 -1.15
C ARG A 278 7.18 -0.47 -1.02
N VAL A 279 6.51 -0.22 -2.15
CA VAL A 279 5.24 0.51 -2.18
C VAL A 279 4.20 -0.40 -2.81
N ILE A 280 3.07 -0.55 -2.14
CA ILE A 280 1.89 -1.28 -2.62
C ILE A 280 0.66 -0.38 -2.56
N ASP A 281 -0.30 -0.61 -3.45
CA ASP A 281 -1.62 0.02 -3.36
C ASP A 281 -2.63 -0.91 -2.69
N ARG A 282 -3.86 -0.42 -2.51
CA ARG A 282 -5.00 -1.14 -1.96
C ARG A 282 -5.29 -2.43 -2.74
N THR A 283 -5.25 -2.40 -4.07
CA THR A 283 -5.43 -3.61 -4.91
C THR A 283 -4.44 -4.71 -4.55
N GLN A 284 -3.14 -4.38 -4.50
CA GLN A 284 -2.10 -5.36 -4.17
C GLN A 284 -2.24 -5.88 -2.72
N LEU A 285 -2.59 -5.01 -1.76
CA LEU A 285 -2.82 -5.42 -0.39
C LEU A 285 -3.97 -6.45 -0.29
N ILE A 286 -5.08 -6.21 -0.98
CA ILE A 286 -6.21 -7.14 -1.03
C ILE A 286 -5.79 -8.48 -1.65
N LEU A 287 -5.04 -8.46 -2.76
CA LEU A 287 -4.50 -9.67 -3.38
C LEU A 287 -3.58 -10.46 -2.44
N ASP A 288 -2.77 -9.78 -1.65
CA ASP A 288 -1.88 -10.41 -0.67
C ASP A 288 -2.68 -11.08 0.46
N ILE A 289 -3.75 -10.43 0.95
CA ILE A 289 -4.67 -11.03 1.93
C ILE A 289 -5.35 -12.28 1.33
N PHE A 290 -5.82 -12.20 0.09
CA PHE A 290 -6.43 -13.36 -0.57
C PHE A 290 -5.43 -14.51 -0.76
N ALA A 291 -4.17 -14.22 -1.05
CA ALA A 291 -3.14 -15.25 -1.16
C ALA A 291 -2.90 -15.98 0.16
N GLN A 292 -2.98 -15.27 1.29
CA GLN A 292 -2.87 -15.85 2.63
C GLN A 292 -4.06 -16.78 2.96
N HIS A 293 -5.26 -16.44 2.46
CA HIS A 293 -6.50 -17.17 2.76
C HIS A 293 -6.87 -18.25 1.72
N ALA A 294 -6.22 -18.28 0.56
CA ALA A 294 -6.47 -19.26 -0.49
C ALA A 294 -5.97 -20.65 -0.08
N THR A 295 -6.87 -21.52 0.37
CA THR A 295 -6.52 -22.87 0.82
C THR A 295 -6.74 -23.90 -0.28
N THR A 296 -7.82 -23.76 -1.07
CA THR A 296 -8.14 -24.71 -2.13
C THR A 296 -7.28 -24.49 -3.37
N ARG A 297 -7.17 -25.53 -4.20
CA ARG A 297 -6.48 -25.43 -5.50
C ARG A 297 -7.12 -24.35 -6.39
N ASP A 298 -8.45 -24.25 -6.38
CA ASP A 298 -9.17 -23.28 -7.19
C ASP A 298 -8.93 -21.84 -6.72
N GLY A 299 -9.08 -21.58 -5.42
CA GLY A 299 -8.77 -20.27 -4.84
C GLY A 299 -7.33 -19.85 -5.12
N LYS A 300 -6.36 -20.76 -4.98
CA LYS A 300 -4.95 -20.48 -5.30
C LYS A 300 -4.74 -20.10 -6.76
N LEU A 301 -5.38 -20.80 -7.71
CA LEU A 301 -5.28 -20.49 -9.14
C LEU A 301 -5.92 -19.13 -9.48
N GLN A 302 -7.04 -18.78 -8.84
CA GLN A 302 -7.72 -17.49 -9.04
C GLN A 302 -6.87 -16.34 -8.52
N VAL A 303 -6.31 -16.47 -7.31
CA VAL A 303 -5.44 -15.45 -6.73
C VAL A 303 -4.17 -15.29 -7.57
N GLU A 304 -3.54 -16.39 -7.99
CA GLU A 304 -2.36 -16.33 -8.87
C GLU A 304 -2.70 -15.61 -10.18
N LEU A 305 -3.84 -15.95 -10.81
CA LEU A 305 -4.29 -15.28 -12.03
C LEU A 305 -4.48 -13.77 -11.81
N ALA A 306 -5.13 -13.39 -10.71
CA ALA A 306 -5.40 -11.99 -10.37
C ALA A 306 -4.09 -11.21 -10.16
N GLN A 307 -3.16 -11.78 -9.38
CA GLN A 307 -1.83 -11.21 -9.16
C GLN A 307 -1.04 -11.04 -10.45
N LEU A 308 -1.07 -12.03 -11.35
CA LEU A 308 -0.39 -11.95 -12.63
C LEU A 308 -1.02 -10.92 -13.57
N LYS A 309 -2.35 -10.81 -13.62
CA LYS A 309 -3.06 -9.77 -14.39
C LYS A 309 -2.70 -8.37 -13.91
N TYR A 310 -2.69 -8.16 -12.61
CA TYR A 310 -2.28 -6.89 -11.99
C TYR A 310 -0.79 -6.57 -12.22
N LEU A 311 0.08 -7.59 -12.17
CA LEU A 311 1.52 -7.42 -12.34
C LEU A 311 1.92 -7.17 -13.81
N LEU A 312 1.25 -7.80 -14.77
CA LEU A 312 1.60 -7.75 -16.20
C LEU A 312 1.81 -6.34 -16.76
N PRO A 313 0.89 -5.35 -16.58
CA PRO A 313 1.11 -3.98 -17.05
C PRO A 313 2.30 -3.30 -16.34
N ARG A 314 2.64 -3.72 -15.11
CA ARG A 314 3.69 -3.13 -14.27
C ARG A 314 5.09 -3.68 -14.57
N LEU A 315 5.21 -4.87 -15.18
CA LEU A 315 6.50 -5.46 -15.57
C LEU A 315 7.25 -4.60 -16.59
N THR A 316 6.52 -3.97 -17.51
CA THR A 316 7.07 -3.13 -18.58
C THR A 316 7.86 -1.93 -18.05
N GLN A 317 7.57 -1.45 -16.84
CA GLN A 317 8.23 -0.27 -16.27
C GLN A 317 9.33 -0.60 -15.23
N ARG A 318 9.33 -1.80 -14.63
CA ARG A 318 10.46 -2.26 -13.78
C ARG A 318 11.74 -2.51 -14.59
N ALA A 319 11.56 -2.68 -15.89
CA ALA A 319 12.51 -3.00 -16.94
C ALA A 319 13.67 -2.02 -17.17
N ASP A 320 13.39 -0.72 -17.18
CA ASP A 320 14.34 0.27 -17.72
C ASP A 320 15.63 0.41 -16.89
N ILE A 321 15.62 -0.04 -15.63
CA ILE A 321 16.65 0.32 -14.66
C ILE A 321 17.70 -0.78 -14.47
N SER A 322 17.30 -2.05 -14.47
CA SER A 322 18.23 -3.15 -14.14
C SER A 322 18.93 -3.73 -15.37
N LEU A 323 18.35 -3.64 -16.57
CA LEU A 323 18.91 -4.25 -17.77
C LEU A 323 19.59 -3.27 -18.73
N SER A 324 19.24 -1.97 -18.71
CA SER A 324 19.90 -0.98 -19.57
C SER A 324 21.34 -0.65 -19.15
N ARG A 325 21.76 -1.01 -17.92
CA ARG A 325 23.16 -0.87 -17.47
C ARG A 325 24.03 -2.09 -17.77
N LEU A 326 23.46 -3.30 -17.82
CA LEU A 326 24.20 -4.50 -18.25
C LEU A 326 24.34 -4.57 -19.77
N ALA A 327 23.39 -3.99 -20.51
CA ALA A 327 23.45 -3.79 -21.95
C ALA A 327 24.05 -2.40 -22.25
N GLY A 328 25.33 -2.20 -21.92
CA GLY A 328 26.02 -0.96 -22.22
C GLY A 328 25.98 -0.63 -23.70
N GLY A 329 25.18 0.38 -24.08
CA GLY A 329 25.34 1.31 -25.22
C GLY A 329 25.49 0.77 -26.65
N ILE A 330 25.73 -0.52 -26.84
CA ILE A 330 25.93 -1.15 -28.14
C ILE A 330 24.63 -1.88 -28.44
N GLY A 331 23.90 -1.31 -29.39
CA GLY A 331 22.70 -1.92 -29.92
C GLY A 331 22.95 -3.38 -30.26
N GLY A 332 22.20 -4.26 -29.61
CA GLY A 332 22.03 -5.64 -30.04
C GLY A 332 21.32 -5.64 -31.38
N ARG A 333 22.08 -5.43 -32.46
CA ARG A 333 21.68 -5.85 -33.80
C ARG A 333 21.84 -7.36 -33.87
N GLY A 334 20.84 -8.06 -33.35
CA GLY A 334 20.67 -9.51 -33.45
C GLY A 334 19.23 -9.87 -33.04
N PRO A 335 18.62 -10.93 -33.60
CA PRO A 335 17.20 -11.25 -33.44
C PRO A 335 16.83 -11.84 -32.05
N GLY A 336 17.52 -11.44 -30.99
CA GLY A 336 17.29 -11.91 -29.62
C GLY A 336 16.25 -11.04 -28.91
N GLU A 337 15.10 -11.62 -28.55
CA GLU A 337 14.09 -10.97 -27.70
C GLU A 337 14.74 -10.42 -26.41
N THR A 338 14.39 -9.19 -26.01
CA THR A 338 14.87 -8.64 -24.74
C THR A 338 14.38 -9.51 -23.58
N LYS A 339 15.21 -9.70 -22.53
CA LYS A 339 14.83 -10.50 -21.34
C LYS A 339 13.46 -10.10 -20.74
N LEU A 340 13.09 -8.83 -20.91
CA LEU A 340 11.82 -8.25 -20.50
C LEU A 340 10.66 -8.72 -21.36
N GLU A 341 10.86 -8.78 -22.68
CA GLU A 341 9.89 -9.34 -23.59
C GLU A 341 9.68 -10.83 -23.31
N VAL A 342 10.76 -11.55 -23.00
CA VAL A 342 10.70 -12.96 -22.58
C VAL A 342 9.91 -13.12 -21.28
N ASP A 343 10.19 -12.33 -20.24
CA ASP A 343 9.47 -12.39 -18.96
C ASP A 343 7.99 -12.02 -19.12
N ARG A 344 7.69 -11.02 -19.96
CA ARG A 344 6.33 -10.61 -20.32
C ARG A 344 5.58 -11.72 -21.05
N ARG A 345 6.23 -12.34 -22.03
CA ARG A 345 5.68 -13.46 -22.79
C ARG A 345 5.40 -14.66 -21.89
N ARG A 346 6.35 -15.06 -21.05
CA ARG A 346 6.17 -16.11 -20.03
C ARG A 346 5.00 -15.81 -19.10
N THR A 347 4.88 -14.56 -18.65
CA THR A 347 3.77 -14.13 -17.79
C THR A 347 2.43 -14.26 -18.51
N ARG A 348 2.34 -13.82 -19.78
CA ARG A 348 1.12 -14.00 -20.61
C ARG A 348 0.80 -15.47 -20.84
N ASP A 349 1.79 -16.28 -21.18
CA ASP A 349 1.60 -17.72 -21.38
C ASP A 349 1.09 -18.41 -20.11
N ARG A 350 1.56 -17.97 -18.94
CA ARG A 350 1.07 -18.43 -17.63
C ARG A 350 -0.37 -17.98 -17.40
N VAL A 351 -0.70 -16.72 -17.63
CA VAL A 351 -2.08 -16.19 -17.55
C VAL A 351 -3.03 -17.01 -18.42
N THR A 352 -2.69 -17.21 -19.70
CA THR A 352 -3.53 -17.99 -20.62
C THR A 352 -3.69 -19.44 -20.17
N ARG A 353 -2.64 -20.05 -19.59
CA ARG A 353 -2.73 -21.40 -19.03
C ARG A 353 -3.67 -21.45 -17.83
N LEU A 354 -3.54 -20.53 -16.88
CA LEU A 354 -4.38 -20.44 -15.69
C LEU A 354 -5.85 -20.21 -16.07
N GLU A 355 -6.14 -19.34 -17.05
CA GLU A 355 -7.49 -19.12 -17.56
C GLU A 355 -8.11 -20.40 -18.13
N ARG A 356 -7.33 -21.19 -18.89
CA ARG A 356 -7.78 -22.49 -19.40
C ARG A 356 -8.03 -23.51 -18.30
N GLU A 357 -7.18 -23.54 -17.27
CA GLU A 357 -7.36 -24.43 -16.11
C GLU A 357 -8.61 -24.06 -15.32
N LEU A 358 -8.83 -22.76 -15.06
CA LEU A 358 -10.03 -22.26 -14.38
C LEU A 358 -11.31 -22.56 -15.17
N LYS A 359 -11.28 -22.40 -16.51
CA LYS A 359 -12.42 -22.78 -17.36
C LYS A 359 -12.76 -24.26 -17.26
N LYS A 360 -11.76 -25.14 -17.19
CA LYS A 360 -11.97 -26.59 -16.97
C LYS A 360 -12.58 -26.86 -15.60
N LEU A 361 -12.09 -26.21 -14.54
CA LEU A 361 -12.67 -26.34 -13.19
C LEU A 361 -14.12 -25.82 -13.12
N GLY A 362 -14.43 -24.73 -13.83
CA GLY A 362 -15.80 -24.22 -13.98
C GLY A 362 -16.74 -25.26 -14.59
N SER A 363 -16.32 -25.93 -15.67
CA SER A 363 -17.13 -27.00 -16.30
C SER A 363 -17.38 -28.19 -15.36
N GLN A 364 -16.39 -28.58 -14.54
CA GLN A 364 -16.56 -29.63 -13.54
C GLN A 364 -17.56 -29.22 -12.46
N ARG A 365 -17.55 -27.95 -12.03
CA ARG A 365 -18.55 -27.41 -11.11
C ARG A 365 -19.94 -27.45 -11.69
N GLN A 366 -20.13 -27.03 -12.94
CA GLN A 366 -21.44 -27.07 -13.60
C GLN A 366 -22.00 -28.50 -13.68
N ASN A 367 -21.15 -29.49 -13.97
CA ASN A 367 -21.56 -30.90 -13.94
C ASN A 367 -21.96 -31.38 -12.53
N ARG A 368 -21.25 -30.90 -11.49
CA ARG A 368 -21.62 -31.17 -10.08
C ARG A 368 -22.94 -30.47 -9.71
N ARG A 369 -23.20 -29.27 -10.24
CA ARG A 369 -24.47 -28.52 -10.08
C ARG A 369 -25.64 -29.28 -10.71
N GLN A 370 -25.53 -29.73 -11.96
CA GLN A 370 -26.61 -30.50 -12.61
C GLN A 370 -26.97 -31.78 -11.84
N ARG A 371 -26.00 -32.42 -11.19
CA ARG A 371 -26.24 -33.57 -10.31
C ARG A 371 -26.94 -33.18 -8.99
N ARG A 372 -26.73 -31.97 -8.46
CA ARG A 372 -27.39 -31.45 -7.24
C ARG A 372 -28.80 -30.92 -7.52
N GLY A 373 -29.04 -30.28 -8.66
CA GLY A 373 -30.36 -29.80 -9.07
C GLY A 373 -31.42 -30.90 -9.18
N ARG A 374 -31.00 -32.17 -9.24
CA ARG A 374 -31.90 -33.34 -9.15
C ARG A 374 -32.46 -33.64 -7.75
N ARG A 375 -32.05 -32.92 -6.69
CA ARG A 375 -32.43 -33.20 -5.30
C ARG A 375 -33.34 -32.16 -4.63
N ASP A 376 -33.79 -31.10 -5.32
CA ASP A 376 -34.78 -30.11 -4.81
C ASP A 376 -34.43 -29.44 -3.45
N VAL A 377 -33.17 -29.48 -3.02
CA VAL A 377 -32.75 -28.83 -1.76
C VAL A 377 -32.44 -27.35 -2.02
N PRO A 378 -33.13 -26.40 -1.37
CA PRO A 378 -32.86 -24.97 -1.54
C PRO A 378 -31.46 -24.58 -1.05
N VAL A 379 -30.90 -23.54 -1.66
CA VAL A 379 -29.59 -23.00 -1.31
C VAL A 379 -29.75 -21.59 -0.73
N LEU A 380 -29.21 -21.38 0.46
CA LEU A 380 -29.17 -20.12 1.18
C LEU A 380 -27.73 -19.59 1.13
N SER A 381 -27.49 -18.51 0.40
CA SER A 381 -26.14 -17.96 0.28
C SER A 381 -26.00 -16.69 1.11
N ILE A 382 -24.94 -16.63 1.92
CA ILE A 382 -24.68 -15.45 2.74
C ILE A 382 -23.77 -14.51 1.99
N VAL A 383 -24.23 -13.27 1.79
CA VAL A 383 -23.48 -12.17 1.19
C VAL A 383 -23.38 -11.00 2.15
N GLY A 384 -22.48 -10.06 1.88
CA GLY A 384 -22.31 -8.87 2.69
C GLY A 384 -20.86 -8.42 2.81
N TYR A 385 -20.68 -7.24 3.38
CA TYR A 385 -19.38 -6.60 3.52
C TYR A 385 -18.39 -7.43 4.35
N THR A 386 -17.08 -7.21 4.17
CA THR A 386 -16.06 -7.70 5.10
C THR A 386 -16.38 -7.22 6.51
N ASN A 387 -16.10 -8.07 7.50
CA ASN A 387 -16.42 -7.84 8.91
C ASN A 387 -17.91 -7.66 9.29
N ALA A 388 -18.87 -7.85 8.37
CA ALA A 388 -20.30 -7.83 8.71
C ALA A 388 -20.73 -9.00 9.64
N GLY A 389 -19.84 -9.96 9.89
CA GLY A 389 -20.09 -11.13 10.74
C GLY A 389 -20.74 -12.31 10.03
N LYS A 390 -20.57 -12.44 8.70
CA LYS A 390 -21.05 -13.57 7.89
C LYS A 390 -20.65 -14.93 8.48
N SER A 391 -19.35 -15.16 8.68
CA SER A 391 -18.85 -16.42 9.21
C SER A 391 -19.26 -16.68 10.67
N THR A 392 -19.43 -15.61 11.45
CA THR A 392 -19.99 -15.68 12.82
C THR A 392 -21.45 -16.15 12.77
N LEU A 393 -22.26 -15.61 11.86
CA LEU A 393 -23.66 -15.99 11.66
C LEU A 393 -23.78 -17.46 11.25
N ILE A 394 -22.96 -17.93 10.30
CA ILE A 394 -22.99 -19.35 9.87
C ILE A 394 -22.70 -20.29 11.04
N ARG A 395 -21.79 -19.93 11.93
CA ARG A 395 -21.51 -20.77 13.13
C ARG A 395 -22.64 -20.75 14.11
N ALA A 396 -23.23 -19.59 14.32
CA ALA A 396 -24.38 -19.44 15.19
C ALA A 396 -25.54 -20.32 14.70
N LEU A 397 -25.75 -20.38 13.38
CA LEU A 397 -26.77 -21.22 12.74
C LEU A 397 -26.41 -22.71 12.71
N THR A 398 -25.15 -23.07 12.45
CA THR A 398 -24.71 -24.47 12.26
C THR A 398 -24.18 -25.16 13.52
N ARG A 399 -24.00 -24.42 14.63
CA ARG A 399 -23.42 -24.91 15.91
C ARG A 399 -22.03 -25.56 15.76
N THR A 400 -21.21 -25.12 14.80
CA THR A 400 -19.88 -25.71 14.53
C THR A 400 -18.72 -24.91 15.10
N HIS A 401 -17.66 -25.61 15.55
CA HIS A 401 -16.39 -25.05 16.02
C HIS A 401 -15.43 -24.74 14.83
N VAL A 402 -15.74 -23.75 14.01
CA VAL A 402 -14.73 -23.19 13.08
C VAL A 402 -13.95 -22.08 13.84
N HIS A 403 -12.80 -21.59 13.38
CA HIS A 403 -12.05 -20.46 14.00
C HIS A 403 -12.41 -19.11 13.34
N VAL A 404 -13.02 -18.14 14.05
CA VAL A 404 -13.39 -16.82 13.47
C VAL A 404 -12.15 -16.01 13.74
N ALA A 405 -11.40 -15.69 12.71
CA ALA A 405 -10.40 -14.66 12.81
C ALA A 405 -11.10 -13.32 12.57
N ASP A 406 -10.80 -12.31 13.40
CA ASP A 406 -11.18 -10.92 13.17
C ASP A 406 -10.28 -10.33 12.07
N GLN A 407 -10.45 -10.85 10.86
CA GLN A 407 -9.64 -10.57 9.67
C GLN A 407 -10.55 -10.38 8.46
N MET A 408 -10.25 -9.39 7.64
CA MET A 408 -10.88 -9.20 6.34
C MET A 408 -10.60 -10.40 5.43
N PHE A 409 -11.60 -10.77 4.64
CA PHE A 409 -11.52 -11.88 3.68
C PHE A 409 -11.15 -13.24 4.30
N ALA A 410 -11.47 -13.45 5.58
CA ALA A 410 -11.27 -14.73 6.29
C ALA A 410 -11.85 -15.96 5.56
N THR A 411 -12.87 -15.76 4.72
CA THR A 411 -13.42 -16.79 3.82
C THR A 411 -13.21 -16.36 2.37
N LEU A 412 -12.30 -17.04 1.66
CA LEU A 412 -12.17 -16.92 0.20
C LEU A 412 -12.85 -18.08 -0.54
N ASP A 413 -12.63 -19.31 -0.06
CA ASP A 413 -13.21 -20.51 -0.64
C ASP A 413 -14.64 -20.72 -0.10
N PRO A 414 -15.68 -20.84 -0.95
CA PRO A 414 -17.05 -20.98 -0.46
C PRO A 414 -17.22 -22.28 0.34
N VAL A 415 -17.87 -22.17 1.49
CA VAL A 415 -18.10 -23.31 2.40
C VAL A 415 -19.60 -23.60 2.46
N SER A 416 -20.03 -24.69 1.84
CA SER A 416 -21.41 -25.16 1.93
C SER A 416 -21.62 -26.16 3.07
N ARG A 417 -22.69 -25.98 3.86
CA ARG A 417 -23.10 -26.88 4.94
C ARG A 417 -24.59 -27.18 4.86
N ARG A 418 -25.04 -28.30 5.40
CA ARG A 418 -26.48 -28.58 5.55
C ARG A 418 -26.98 -27.95 6.83
N LEU A 419 -28.07 -27.20 6.73
CA LEU A 419 -28.82 -26.62 7.83
C LEU A 419 -30.21 -27.27 7.86
N ARG A 420 -30.66 -27.68 9.04
CA ARG A 420 -32.01 -28.23 9.24
C ARG A 420 -32.93 -27.12 9.71
N PHE A 421 -33.99 -26.89 8.97
CA PHE A 421 -35.11 -26.03 9.35
C PHE A 421 -36.12 -26.82 10.21
N PRO A 422 -37.04 -26.14 10.90
CA PRO A 422 -38.21 -26.79 11.48
C PRO A 422 -38.95 -27.66 10.43
N ARG A 423 -39.71 -28.68 10.89
CA ARG A 423 -40.50 -29.60 10.03
C ARG A 423 -39.67 -30.49 9.08
N GLU A 424 -38.49 -30.91 9.50
CA GLU A 424 -37.59 -31.82 8.75
C GLU A 424 -37.16 -31.32 7.35
N ARG A 425 -37.27 -30.02 7.11
CA ARG A 425 -36.79 -29.39 5.88
C ARG A 425 -35.28 -29.18 5.95
N GLU A 426 -34.59 -29.42 4.83
CA GLU A 426 -33.15 -29.22 4.73
C GLU A 426 -32.82 -28.12 3.73
N VAL A 427 -31.82 -27.32 4.06
CA VAL A 427 -31.30 -26.23 3.23
C VAL A 427 -29.77 -26.32 3.21
N ILE A 428 -29.15 -25.96 2.09
CA ILE A 428 -27.70 -25.81 2.03
C ILE A 428 -27.36 -24.35 2.30
N ILE A 429 -26.58 -24.06 3.33
CA ILE A 429 -26.06 -22.73 3.61
C ILE A 429 -24.63 -22.60 3.08
N THR A 430 -24.35 -21.55 2.31
CA THR A 430 -23.03 -21.31 1.71
C THR A 430 -22.44 -19.99 2.20
N ASP A 431 -21.22 -20.03 2.77
CA ASP A 431 -20.41 -18.84 3.05
C ASP A 431 -19.78 -18.34 1.76
N THR A 432 -19.72 -17.02 1.56
CA THR A 432 -19.09 -16.42 0.38
C THR A 432 -18.04 -15.38 0.74
N VAL A 433 -17.26 -14.98 -0.26
CA VAL A 433 -16.24 -13.94 -0.11
C VAL A 433 -16.91 -12.64 0.35
N GLY A 434 -16.28 -11.98 1.32
CA GLY A 434 -16.75 -10.66 1.75
C GLY A 434 -16.53 -9.61 0.69
N PHE A 435 -17.47 -8.69 0.57
CA PHE A 435 -17.34 -7.54 -0.32
C PHE A 435 -16.60 -6.40 0.38
N ILE A 436 -15.94 -5.57 -0.42
CA ILE A 436 -15.29 -4.35 0.02
C ILE A 436 -15.63 -3.22 -0.96
N ARG A 437 -15.49 -1.97 -0.54
CA ARG A 437 -15.67 -0.79 -1.40
C ARG A 437 -14.61 -0.78 -2.49
N ASP A 438 -15.02 -0.21 -3.62
CA ASP A 438 -14.16 0.07 -4.77
C ASP A 438 -13.35 -1.16 -5.17
N LEU A 439 -13.99 -2.33 -5.20
CA LEU A 439 -13.37 -3.58 -5.61
C LEU A 439 -12.84 -3.40 -7.04
N PRO A 440 -11.53 -3.51 -7.28
CA PRO A 440 -10.96 -3.36 -8.61
C PRO A 440 -11.58 -4.35 -9.60
N THR A 441 -11.84 -3.89 -10.83
CA THR A 441 -12.49 -4.71 -11.87
C THR A 441 -11.72 -5.99 -12.21
N ASP A 442 -10.39 -5.94 -12.13
CA ASP A 442 -9.51 -7.10 -12.29
C ASP A 442 -9.76 -8.17 -11.19
N LEU A 443 -10.02 -7.71 -9.97
CA LEU A 443 -10.35 -8.57 -8.83
C LEU A 443 -11.74 -9.18 -9.00
N VAL A 444 -12.76 -8.39 -9.37
CA VAL A 444 -14.11 -8.88 -9.68
C VAL A 444 -14.06 -9.95 -10.78
N THR A 445 -13.27 -9.73 -11.83
CA THR A 445 -13.11 -10.69 -12.93
C THR A 445 -12.45 -11.99 -12.48
N ALA A 446 -11.43 -11.92 -11.62
CA ALA A 446 -10.74 -13.10 -11.12
C ALA A 446 -11.60 -13.93 -10.15
N PHE A 447 -12.44 -13.27 -9.36
CA PHE A 447 -13.37 -13.90 -8.40
C PHE A 447 -14.78 -14.12 -8.96
N ARG A 448 -15.00 -13.80 -10.23
CA ARG A 448 -16.29 -14.07 -10.90
C ARG A 448 -16.69 -15.54 -10.76
N ALA A 449 -15.74 -16.46 -10.91
CA ALA A 449 -16.01 -17.89 -10.81
C ALA A 449 -16.44 -18.35 -9.40
N THR A 450 -15.97 -17.69 -8.33
CA THR A 450 -16.43 -17.96 -6.95
C THR A 450 -17.76 -17.27 -6.66
N LEU A 451 -17.97 -16.07 -7.18
CA LEU A 451 -19.24 -15.34 -7.04
C LEU A 451 -20.37 -15.92 -7.90
N GLU A 452 -20.06 -16.58 -9.02
CA GLU A 452 -21.00 -17.37 -9.84
C GLU A 452 -21.61 -18.55 -9.06
N GLU A 453 -21.12 -18.90 -7.86
CA GLU A 453 -21.82 -19.85 -6.98
C GLU A 453 -23.07 -19.22 -6.32
N LEU A 454 -23.14 -17.89 -6.24
CA LEU A 454 -24.33 -17.18 -5.77
C LEU A 454 -25.51 -17.29 -6.74
N SER A 455 -25.28 -17.58 -8.02
CA SER A 455 -26.37 -17.78 -8.99
C SER A 455 -27.27 -18.96 -8.63
N ASP A 456 -26.76 -19.90 -7.84
CA ASP A 456 -27.50 -21.08 -7.41
C ASP A 456 -28.36 -20.79 -6.16
N ALA A 457 -28.27 -19.58 -5.59
CA ALA A 457 -29.01 -19.22 -4.38
C ALA A 457 -30.51 -19.13 -4.64
N SER A 458 -31.29 -19.86 -3.84
CA SER A 458 -32.74 -19.68 -3.74
C SER A 458 -33.08 -18.41 -2.95
N LEU A 459 -32.23 -18.05 -1.98
CA LEU A 459 -32.35 -16.85 -1.16
C LEU A 459 -30.95 -16.35 -0.78
N LEU A 460 -30.73 -15.04 -0.91
CA LEU A 460 -29.55 -14.34 -0.43
C LEU A 460 -29.81 -13.77 0.95
N LEU A 461 -29.00 -14.16 1.93
CA LEU A 461 -28.93 -13.47 3.21
C LEU A 461 -27.88 -12.38 3.12
N HIS A 462 -28.31 -11.14 2.97
CA HIS A 462 -27.41 -10.00 2.94
C HIS A 462 -27.16 -9.50 4.36
N VAL A 463 -26.01 -9.91 4.92
CA VAL A 463 -25.59 -9.54 6.27
C VAL A 463 -24.95 -8.17 6.26
N VAL A 464 -25.50 -7.28 7.07
CA VAL A 464 -25.09 -5.88 7.22
C VAL A 464 -24.66 -5.65 8.67
N ASP A 465 -23.53 -4.98 8.89
CA ASP A 465 -23.19 -4.48 10.22
C ASP A 465 -24.10 -3.30 10.57
N ALA A 466 -25.01 -3.51 11.52
CA ALA A 466 -25.98 -2.50 11.92
C ALA A 466 -25.32 -1.28 12.57
N SER A 467 -24.14 -1.47 13.20
CA SER A 467 -23.40 -0.43 13.92
C SER A 467 -22.55 0.44 13.00
N ALA A 468 -22.39 0.06 11.73
CA ALA A 468 -21.59 0.81 10.78
C ALA A 468 -22.29 2.13 10.39
N PRO A 469 -21.61 3.29 10.52
CA PRO A 469 -22.19 4.60 10.20
C PRO A 469 -22.46 4.79 8.70
N ASP A 470 -21.85 3.97 7.85
CA ASP A 470 -21.93 4.00 6.39
C ASP A 470 -22.68 2.78 5.81
N ARG A 471 -23.53 2.12 6.61
CA ARG A 471 -24.21 0.87 6.25
C ARG A 471 -25.02 0.96 4.95
N GLU A 472 -25.72 2.07 4.69
CA GLU A 472 -26.52 2.25 3.47
C GLU A 472 -25.63 2.17 2.22
N ARG A 473 -24.46 2.83 2.27
CA ARG A 473 -23.46 2.76 1.18
C ARG A 473 -22.89 1.36 1.02
N ARG A 474 -22.70 0.61 2.11
CA ARG A 474 -22.24 -0.79 2.05
C ARG A 474 -23.29 -1.69 1.42
N ILE A 475 -24.58 -1.48 1.72
CA ILE A 475 -25.70 -2.20 1.11
C ILE A 475 -25.71 -1.93 -0.41
N GLU A 476 -25.65 -0.66 -0.80
CA GLU A 476 -25.59 -0.24 -2.21
C GLU A 476 -24.39 -0.83 -2.94
N ALA A 477 -23.20 -0.81 -2.33
CA ALA A 477 -22.00 -1.39 -2.91
C ALA A 477 -22.13 -2.90 -3.18
N VAL A 478 -22.67 -3.66 -2.22
CA VAL A 478 -22.92 -5.09 -2.41
C VAL A 478 -23.95 -5.32 -3.51
N ARG A 479 -25.07 -4.60 -3.50
CA ARG A 479 -26.11 -4.71 -4.54
C ARG A 479 -25.57 -4.38 -5.93
N GLY A 480 -24.73 -3.35 -6.06
CA GLY A 480 -24.08 -3.00 -7.32
C GLY A 480 -23.22 -4.13 -7.88
N VAL A 481 -22.41 -4.78 -7.04
CA VAL A 481 -21.59 -5.93 -7.48
C VAL A 481 -22.47 -7.14 -7.80
N LEU A 482 -23.52 -7.42 -7.03
CA LEU A 482 -24.47 -8.51 -7.34
C LEU A 482 -25.15 -8.28 -8.70
N GLN A 483 -25.50 -7.03 -9.02
CA GLN A 483 -26.08 -6.63 -10.29
C GLN A 483 -25.10 -6.78 -11.46
N GLU A 484 -23.83 -6.37 -11.29
CA GLU A 484 -22.78 -6.53 -12.31
C GLU A 484 -22.54 -8.01 -12.69
N ILE A 485 -22.66 -8.90 -11.70
CA ILE A 485 -22.49 -10.35 -11.89
C ILE A 485 -23.77 -11.01 -12.45
N GLY A 486 -24.91 -10.31 -12.39
CA GLY A 486 -26.19 -10.77 -12.91
C GLY A 486 -26.95 -11.71 -11.96
N ILE A 487 -26.78 -11.53 -10.65
CA ILE A 487 -27.50 -12.32 -9.64
C ILE A 487 -28.87 -11.69 -9.39
N SER A 488 -29.94 -12.48 -9.55
CA SER A 488 -31.34 -12.03 -9.44
C SER A 488 -32.15 -12.73 -8.34
N ALA A 489 -31.49 -13.49 -7.46
CA ALA A 489 -32.14 -14.17 -6.34
C ALA A 489 -32.77 -13.17 -5.36
N GLN A 490 -33.84 -13.58 -4.68
CA GLN A 490 -34.45 -12.76 -3.64
C GLN A 490 -33.45 -12.48 -2.51
N GLU A 491 -33.53 -11.27 -1.96
CA GLU A 491 -32.63 -10.75 -0.94
C GLU A 491 -33.37 -10.56 0.38
N LEU A 492 -32.82 -11.07 1.47
CA LEU A 492 -33.23 -10.76 2.84
C LEU A 492 -32.11 -10.01 3.55
N LEU A 493 -32.37 -8.76 3.95
CA LEU A 493 -31.44 -7.98 4.76
C LEU A 493 -31.38 -8.53 6.20
N VAL A 494 -30.16 -8.76 6.68
CA VAL A 494 -29.87 -9.27 8.02
C VAL A 494 -28.95 -8.27 8.72
N PHE A 495 -29.54 -7.40 9.55
CA PHE A 495 -28.83 -6.43 10.36
C PHE A 495 -28.20 -7.13 11.56
N ASN A 496 -26.90 -7.41 11.46
CA ASN A 496 -26.12 -8.09 12.46
C ASN A 496 -25.42 -7.10 13.42
N GLN A 497 -24.89 -7.61 14.53
CA GLN A 497 -24.19 -6.85 15.58
C GLN A 497 -25.08 -5.86 16.34
N ILE A 498 -26.38 -6.15 16.46
CA ILE A 498 -27.33 -5.31 17.23
C ILE A 498 -26.99 -5.20 18.71
N ASP A 499 -26.10 -6.06 19.23
CA ASP A 499 -25.58 -5.97 20.59
C ASP A 499 -24.69 -4.73 20.83
N LYS A 500 -24.33 -4.00 19.76
CA LYS A 500 -23.62 -2.72 19.82
C LYS A 500 -24.54 -1.50 19.76
N LEU A 501 -25.85 -1.68 19.57
CA LEU A 501 -26.82 -0.61 19.41
C LEU A 501 -27.83 -0.60 20.56
N GLU A 502 -28.38 0.58 20.82
CA GLU A 502 -29.49 0.71 21.74
C GLU A 502 -30.80 0.22 21.09
N LYS A 503 -31.75 -0.23 21.92
CA LYS A 503 -33.01 -0.82 21.43
C LYS A 503 -33.78 0.12 20.49
N ASP A 504 -33.84 1.41 20.80
CA ASP A 504 -34.53 2.41 20.00
C ASP A 504 -33.87 2.64 18.62
N GLU A 505 -32.57 2.38 18.49
CA GLU A 505 -31.86 2.43 17.20
C GLU A 505 -32.19 1.22 16.34
N VAL A 506 -32.25 0.03 16.95
CA VAL A 506 -32.66 -1.20 16.26
C VAL A 506 -34.10 -1.10 15.77
N ASP A 507 -35.01 -0.59 16.60
CA ASP A 507 -36.41 -0.41 16.22
C ASP A 507 -36.59 0.62 15.10
N ARG A 508 -35.77 1.68 15.06
CA ARG A 508 -35.72 2.62 13.92
C ARG A 508 -35.23 1.93 12.65
N LEU A 509 -34.14 1.17 12.74
CA LEU A 509 -33.54 0.47 11.60
C LEU A 509 -34.54 -0.48 10.92
N LEU A 510 -35.33 -1.23 11.70
CA LEU A 510 -36.35 -2.15 11.20
C LEU A 510 -37.62 -1.47 10.67
N ARG A 511 -37.86 -0.19 11.01
CA ARG A 511 -38.93 0.62 10.39
C ARG A 511 -38.51 1.16 9.04
N ASP A 512 -37.25 1.59 8.94
CA ASP A 512 -36.71 2.22 7.74
C ASP A 512 -36.36 1.18 6.65
N HIS A 513 -36.12 -0.07 7.05
CA HIS A 513 -35.73 -1.15 6.14
C HIS A 513 -36.48 -2.45 6.44
N GLU A 514 -36.93 -3.13 5.39
CA GLU A 514 -37.43 -4.50 5.50
C GLU A 514 -36.27 -5.47 5.72
N GLY A 515 -36.16 -6.04 6.92
CA GLY A 515 -35.09 -6.97 7.27
C GLY A 515 -35.23 -7.58 8.67
N VAL A 516 -34.22 -8.33 9.09
CA VAL A 516 -34.15 -8.96 10.41
C VAL A 516 -32.97 -8.45 11.21
N ALA A 517 -33.21 -8.08 12.46
CA ALA A 517 -32.19 -7.73 13.44
C ALA A 517 -31.66 -8.99 14.15
N VAL A 518 -30.35 -9.19 14.15
CA VAL A 518 -29.68 -10.31 14.83
C VAL A 518 -28.40 -9.88 15.55
N SER A 519 -28.05 -10.59 16.62
CA SER A 519 -26.65 -10.65 17.07
C SER A 519 -26.18 -12.08 16.90
N ALA A 520 -25.34 -12.32 15.88
CA ALA A 520 -24.73 -13.62 15.67
C ALA A 520 -23.85 -14.03 16.87
N LEU A 521 -23.22 -13.05 17.53
CA LEU A 521 -22.36 -13.28 18.71
C LEU A 521 -23.18 -13.70 19.93
N ARG A 522 -24.26 -12.96 20.24
CA ARG A 522 -25.15 -13.26 21.38
C ARG A 522 -26.22 -14.31 21.08
N ARG A 523 -26.32 -14.74 19.81
CA ARG A 523 -27.34 -15.65 19.27
C ARG A 523 -28.78 -15.15 19.46
N THR A 524 -28.98 -13.83 19.49
CA THR A 524 -30.30 -13.20 19.53
C THR A 524 -30.83 -12.96 18.11
N GLY A 525 -32.15 -13.00 17.92
CA GLY A 525 -32.79 -12.79 16.61
C GLY A 525 -32.70 -13.96 15.61
N LEU A 526 -31.86 -14.97 15.85
CA LEU A 526 -31.65 -16.10 14.92
C LEU A 526 -32.93 -16.89 14.60
N ARG A 527 -33.85 -17.03 15.56
CA ARG A 527 -35.14 -17.71 15.33
C ARG A 527 -36.03 -16.91 14.37
N ALA A 528 -36.08 -15.59 14.52
CA ALA A 528 -36.82 -14.71 13.62
C ALA A 528 -36.24 -14.77 12.21
N LEU A 529 -34.90 -14.74 12.09
CA LEU A 529 -34.19 -14.91 10.82
C LEU A 529 -34.57 -16.22 10.11
N LEU A 530 -34.51 -17.34 10.83
CA LEU A 530 -34.87 -18.63 10.25
C LEU A 530 -36.34 -18.69 9.84
N HIS A 531 -37.24 -18.14 10.65
CA HIS A 531 -38.67 -18.11 10.32
C HIS A 531 -38.96 -17.30 9.05
N GLN A 532 -38.37 -16.11 8.92
CA GLN A 532 -38.55 -15.27 7.73
C GLN A 532 -37.91 -15.90 6.49
N ALA A 533 -36.72 -16.50 6.62
CA ALA A 533 -36.12 -17.27 5.53
C ALA A 533 -36.97 -18.48 5.12
N GLU A 534 -37.62 -19.16 6.07
CA GLU A 534 -38.54 -20.27 5.79
C GLU A 534 -39.77 -19.78 5.00
N GLN A 535 -40.37 -18.67 5.41
CA GLN A 535 -41.52 -18.10 4.71
C GLN A 535 -41.18 -17.73 3.27
N ILE A 536 -40.00 -17.14 3.04
CA ILE A 536 -39.56 -16.75 1.70
C ILE A 536 -39.29 -17.97 0.82
N LEU A 537 -38.54 -18.95 1.33
CA LEU A 537 -38.14 -20.13 0.56
C LEU A 537 -39.33 -21.03 0.15
N TRP A 538 -40.39 -21.07 0.96
CA TRP A 538 -41.52 -21.98 0.76
C TRP A 538 -42.89 -21.29 0.71
N ALA A 539 -42.94 -19.99 0.37
CA ALA A 539 -44.18 -19.21 0.28
C ALA A 539 -45.27 -19.88 -0.58
N GLY A 540 -44.88 -20.61 -1.64
CA GLY A 540 -45.79 -21.29 -2.57
C GLY A 540 -46.30 -22.68 -2.15
N ASP A 541 -45.79 -23.28 -1.07
CA ASP A 541 -46.27 -24.58 -0.58
C ASP A 541 -47.63 -24.49 0.14
N GLY A 542 -47.99 -23.29 0.64
CA GLY A 542 -49.28 -23.02 1.27
C GLY A 542 -50.43 -23.04 0.27
N GLU A 543 -50.29 -22.32 -0.85
CA GLU A 543 -51.32 -22.23 -1.90
C GLU A 543 -51.55 -23.57 -2.63
N ARG A 544 -50.49 -24.39 -2.81
CA ARG A 544 -50.63 -25.73 -3.40
C ARG A 544 -51.40 -26.70 -2.49
N ARG A 545 -51.35 -26.53 -1.16
CA ARG A 545 -52.12 -27.36 -0.23
C ARG A 545 -53.58 -26.94 -0.13
N GLU A 546 -53.90 -25.66 -0.28
CA GLU A 546 -55.30 -25.22 -0.39
C GLU A 546 -55.95 -25.69 -1.69
N MET A 547 -55.21 -25.70 -2.81
CA MET A 547 -55.72 -26.30 -4.06
C MET A 547 -55.91 -27.82 -3.98
N VAL A 548 -54.99 -28.57 -3.34
CA VAL A 548 -55.14 -30.02 -3.20
C VAL A 548 -56.19 -30.39 -2.14
N GLY A 549 -56.34 -29.60 -1.07
CA GLY A 549 -57.41 -29.77 -0.07
C GLY A 549 -58.81 -29.39 -0.57
N GLY A 550 -58.90 -28.48 -1.54
CA GLY A 550 -60.15 -28.10 -2.20
C GLY A 550 -60.65 -29.09 -3.27
N LEU A 551 -59.78 -30.00 -3.74
CA LEU A 551 -60.11 -31.00 -4.77
C LEU A 551 -60.51 -32.37 -4.21
N THR A 552 -60.48 -32.57 -2.88
CA THR A 552 -61.01 -33.78 -2.20
C THR A 552 -62.41 -33.59 -1.61
N GLY A 553 -63.09 -32.47 -1.90
CA GLY A 553 -64.42 -32.14 -1.38
C GLY A 553 -65.59 -32.37 -2.34
N LEU A 554 -65.43 -33.19 -3.37
CA LEU A 554 -66.51 -33.54 -4.31
C LEU A 554 -66.44 -35.04 -4.62
N THR A 555 -67.57 -35.72 -4.41
CA THR A 555 -67.90 -37.14 -4.63
C THR A 555 -67.66 -38.11 -3.45
N ALA A 556 -68.71 -38.33 -2.64
CA ALA A 556 -69.39 -39.62 -2.52
C ALA A 556 -70.60 -39.49 -1.57
N GLU A 557 -71.80 -39.64 -2.17
CA GLU A 557 -73.15 -39.95 -1.62
C GLU A 557 -73.74 -39.14 -0.45
#